data_AF-A0A9D7GL67-F1
#
_entry.id   AF-A0A9D7GL67-F1
#
_cell.length_a   1.000
_cell.length_b   1.000
_cell.length_c   1.000
_cell.angle_alpha   90.00
_cell.angle_beta   90.00
_cell.angle_gamma   90.00
#
_symmetry.space_group_name_H-M   'P 1'
#
loop_
_entity.id
_entity.type
_entity.pdbx_description
1 polymer ?
#
loop_
_entity_poly.entity_id
_entity_poly.type
_entity_poly.pdbx_seq_one_letter_code
_entity_poly.pdbx_strand_id
1 'polypeptide(L)' 'MFITLDEESYLTVFKWLYQLRQAGVACDMYPKATKMNKQMKYANDRKVPYAAIIGEEERKQNSVMLKIWKQENKN' A
#
# COMPACT_ATOMS: atom_id res chain seq x y z
N MET A 1 1.88 3.16 2.71
CA MET A 1 2.02 2.95 1.26
C MET A 1 1.23 1.73 0.84
N PHE A 2 0.53 1.76 -0.28
CA PHE A 2 -0.17 0.60 -0.82
C PHE A 2 0.74 -0.25 -1.70
N ILE A 3 0.62 -1.57 -1.57
CA ILE A 3 1.31 -2.59 -2.36
C ILE A 3 0.26 -3.42 -3.07
N THR A 4 0.28 -3.44 -4.39
CA THR A 4 -0.73 -4.13 -5.21
C THR A 4 -0.12 -5.39 -5.81
N LEU A 5 -0.87 -6.50 -5.79
CA LEU A 5 -0.43 -7.79 -6.35
C LEU A 5 -0.79 -7.93 -7.84
N ASP A 6 -1.84 -7.23 -8.28
CA ASP A 6 -2.39 -7.27 -9.64
C ASP A 6 -2.82 -5.87 -10.13
N GLU A 7 -3.16 -5.75 -11.42
CA GLU A 7 -3.55 -4.49 -12.06
C GLU A 7 -4.94 -3.99 -11.66
N GLU A 8 -5.90 -4.88 -11.37
CA GLU A 8 -7.24 -4.47 -10.94
C GLU A 8 -7.22 -3.84 -9.54
N SER A 9 -6.43 -4.44 -8.65
CA SER A 9 -6.15 -3.92 -7.32
C SER A 9 -5.43 -2.57 -7.40
N TYR A 10 -4.56 -2.37 -8.38
CA TYR A 10 -3.92 -1.07 -8.63
C TYR A 10 -4.95 0.03 -8.93
N LEU A 11 -5.90 -0.23 -9.83
CA LEU A 11 -6.98 0.71 -10.15
C LEU A 11 -7.90 0.98 -8.95
N THR A 12 -8.18 -0.05 -8.16
CA THR A 12 -8.97 0.06 -6.93
C THR A 12 -8.29 0.97 -5.92
N VAL A 13 -7.00 0.72 -5.65
CA VAL A 13 -6.19 1.55 -4.74
C VAL A 13 -6.10 2.99 -5.21
N PHE A 14 -5.97 3.22 -6.52
CA PHE A 14 -5.89 4.58 -7.04
C PHE A 14 -7.14 5.41 -6.68
N LYS A 15 -8.33 4.79 -6.74
CA LYS A 15 -9.59 5.42 -6.28
C LYS A 15 -9.58 5.68 -4.77
N TRP A 16 -9.12 4.72 -3.97
CA TRP A 16 -9.04 4.87 -2.52
C TRP A 16 -8.04 5.93 -2.09
N LEU A 17 -6.89 6.03 -2.75
CA LEU A 17 -5.89 7.07 -2.48
C LEU A 17 -6.49 8.46 -2.63
N TYR A 18 -7.30 8.69 -3.66
CA TYR A 18 -7.97 9.97 -3.86
C TYR A 18 -8.90 10.31 -2.69
N GLN A 19 -9.70 9.34 -2.23
CA GLN A 19 -10.61 9.51 -1.08
C GLN A 19 -9.83 9.74 0.22
N LEU A 20 -8.79 8.95 0.47
CA LEU A 20 -7.95 9.06 1.66
C LEU A 20 -7.21 10.41 1.71
N ARG A 21 -6.69 10.89 0.57
CA ARG A 21 -6.06 12.22 0.48
C ARG A 21 -7.06 13.34 0.77
N GLN A 22 -8.28 13.23 0.27
CA GLN A 22 -9.35 14.19 0.62
C GLN A 22 -9.70 14.15 2.11
N ALA A 23 -9.64 12.97 2.73
CA ALA A 23 -9.83 12.81 4.18
C ALA A 23 -8.61 13.27 5.01
N GLY A 24 -7.55 13.80 4.40
CA GLY A 24 -6.33 14.24 5.09
C GLY A 24 -5.40 13.09 5.50
N VAL A 25 -5.63 11.87 5.02
CA VAL A 25 -4.78 10.71 5.29
C VAL A 25 -3.64 10.65 4.29
N ALA A 26 -2.41 10.79 4.78
CA ALA A 26 -1.21 10.68 3.97
C ALA A 26 -1.03 9.24 3.45
N CYS A 27 -1.24 9.06 2.16
CA CYS A 27 -1.17 7.77 1.51
C CYS A 27 -0.55 7.87 0.11
N ASP A 28 0.18 6.82 -0.25
CA ASP A 28 0.94 6.75 -1.50
C ASP A 28 1.00 5.32 -2.02
N MET A 29 1.25 5.14 -3.31
CA MET A 29 1.41 3.84 -3.97
C MET A 29 2.61 3.85 -4.91
N TYR A 30 3.09 2.68 -5.32
CA TYR A 30 4.15 2.60 -6.32
C TYR A 30 3.61 3.07 -7.69
N PRO A 31 4.35 3.89 -8.47
CA PRO A 31 3.82 4.56 -9.67
C PRO A 31 3.52 3.65 -10.88
N LYS A 32 3.76 2.35 -10.78
CA LYS A 32 3.51 1.38 -11.85
C LYS A 32 3.06 0.04 -11.27
N ALA A 33 2.11 -0.63 -11.91
CA ALA A 33 1.83 -2.02 -11.61
C ALA A 33 3.09 -2.86 -11.87
N THR A 34 3.73 -3.32 -10.80
CA THR A 34 4.99 -4.07 -10.87
C THR A 34 5.00 -5.16 -9.82
N LYS A 35 5.95 -6.09 -9.93
CA LYS A 35 6.06 -7.20 -8.98
C LYS A 35 6.18 -6.69 -7.55
N MET A 36 5.49 -7.36 -6.63
CA MET A 36 5.46 -7.04 -5.18
C MET A 36 6.85 -6.73 -4.61
N ASN A 37 7.89 -7.49 -4.98
CA ASN A 37 9.25 -7.30 -4.47
C ASN A 37 9.82 -5.89 -4.74
N LYS A 38 9.53 -5.28 -5.90
CA LYS A 38 10.00 -3.92 -6.21
C LYS A 38 9.27 -2.88 -5.36
N GLN A 39 7.95 -3.03 -5.22
CA GLN A 39 7.13 -2.14 -4.40
C GLN A 39 7.55 -2.23 -2.93
N MET A 40 7.81 -3.45 -2.43
CA MET A 40 8.25 -3.71 -1.07
C MET A 40 9.64 -3.12 -0.79
N LYS A 41 10.59 -3.30 -1.72
CA LYS A 41 11.92 -2.67 -1.59
C LYS A 41 11.81 -1.16 -1.54
N TYR A 42 10.99 -0.56 -2.42
CA TYR A 42 10.75 0.88 -2.43
C TYR A 42 10.10 1.37 -1.13
N ALA A 43 9.12 0.64 -0.60
CA ALA A 43 8.50 0.91 0.69
C ALA A 43 9.55 0.91 1.83
N ASN A 44 10.44 -0.09 1.83
CA ASN A 44 11.55 -0.19 2.79
C ASN A 44 12.56 0.96 2.64
N ASP A 45 12.96 1.29 1.41
CA ASP A 45 13.91 2.38 1.12
C ASP A 45 13.34 3.73 1.58
N ARG A 46 12.02 3.94 1.44
CA ARG A 46 11.31 5.12 1.97
C ARG A 46 10.95 5.02 3.45
N LYS A 47 11.33 3.93 4.12
CA LYS A 47 11.06 3.65 5.53
C LYS A 47 9.60 3.90 5.90
N VAL A 48 8.68 3.44 5.05
CA VAL A 48 7.25 3.67 5.29
C VAL A 48 6.84 2.91 6.56
N PRO A 49 6.13 3.56 7.49
CA PRO A 49 5.73 2.91 8.74
C PRO A 49 4.67 1.82 8.52
N TYR A 50 3.82 2.01 7.51
CA TYR A 50 2.70 1.14 7.21
C TYR A 50 2.68 0.79 5.72
N ALA A 51 2.59 -0.50 5.41
CA ALA A 51 2.36 -1.02 4.07
C ALA A 51 1.01 -1.74 4.01
N ALA A 52 0.07 -1.26 3.20
CA ALA A 52 -1.22 -1.88 2.97
C ALA A 52 -1.15 -2.73 1.69
N ILE A 53 -1.26 -4.05 1.83
CA ILE A 53 -1.16 -5.00 0.72
C ILE A 53 -2.57 -5.37 0.26
N ILE A 54 -2.78 -5.41 -1.05
CA ILE A 54 -4.06 -5.78 -1.67
C ILE A 54 -3.82 -6.64 -2.90
N GLY A 55 -4.52 -7.76 -2.97
CA GLY A 55 -4.68 -8.57 -4.17
C GLY A 55 -6.14 -8.83 -4.48
N GLU A 56 -6.38 -9.82 -5.33
CA GLU A 56 -7.72 -10.21 -5.76
C GLU A 56 -8.64 -10.57 -4.58
N GLU A 57 -8.14 -11.31 -3.59
CA GLU A 57 -8.93 -11.74 -2.43
C GLU A 57 -9.33 -10.56 -1.54
N GLU A 58 -8.37 -9.70 -1.17
CA GLU A 58 -8.62 -8.50 -0.39
C GLU A 58 -9.54 -7.53 -1.11
N ARG A 59 -9.37 -7.37 -2.43
CA ARG A 59 -10.26 -6.56 -3.28
C ARG A 59 -11.70 -7.07 -3.24
N LYS A 60 -11.92 -8.39 -3.33
CA LYS A 60 -13.27 -8.99 -3.24
C LYS A 60 -13.89 -8.78 -1.86
N GLN A 61 -13.08 -8.77 -0.81
CA GLN A 61 -13.52 -8.57 0.56
C GLN A 61 -13.60 -7.08 0.97
N ASN A 62 -13.25 -6.14 0.08
CA ASN A 62 -13.07 -4.72 0.40
C ASN A 62 -12.19 -4.51 1.65
N SER A 63 -11.18 -5.37 1.82
CA SER A 63 -10.23 -5.32 2.93
C SER A 63 -8.83 -5.04 2.39
N VAL A 64 -7.88 -4.83 3.29
CA VAL A 64 -6.45 -4.78 2.97
C VAL A 64 -5.67 -5.47 4.07
N MET A 65 -4.57 -6.11 3.71
CA MET A 65 -3.63 -6.62 4.69
C MET A 65 -2.69 -5.50 5.12
N LEU A 66 -2.85 -5.03 6.36
CA LEU A 66 -1.97 -4.00 6.92
C LEU A 66 -0.71 -4.64 7.51
N LYS A 67 0.43 -4.34 6.90
CA LYS A 67 1.75 -4.66 7.43
C LYS A 67 2.35 -3.43 8.12
N ILE A 68 2.56 -3.56 9.43
CA ILE A 68 3.21 -2.54 10.25
C ILE A 68 4.70 -2.88 10.29
N TRP A 69 5.53 -1.96 9.81
CA TRP A 69 6.97 -2.07 10.02
C TRP A 69 7.24 -1.58 11.42
N LYS A 70 7.67 -2.48 12.32
CA LYS A 70 8.19 -2.05 13.62
C LYS A 70 9.40 -1.18 13.36
N GLN A 71 9.25 0.12 13.51
CA GLN A 71 10.39 0.94 13.92
C GLN A 71 10.68 0.50 15.35
N GLU A 72 11.82 -0.15 15.58
CA GLU A 72 12.36 -0.24 16.93
C GLU A 72 12.51 1.21 17.43
N ASN A 73 11.57 1.65 18.25
CA ASN A 73 11.76 2.78 19.12
C ASN A 73 12.87 2.37 20.09
N LYS A 74 14.13 2.64 19.74
CA LYS A 74 15.21 2.72 20.72
C LYS A 74 14.93 3.97 21.56
N ASN A 75 14.28 3.70 22.69
CA ASN A 75 14.13 4.60 23.83
C ASN A 75 15.50 4.95 24.42
#